data_AF-A0A366XXG2-F1
#
_entry.id   AF-A0A366XXG2-F1
#
_cell.length_a   1.000
_cell.length_b   1.000
_cell.length_c   1.000
_cell.angle_alpha   90.00
_cell.angle_beta   90.00
_cell.angle_gamma   90.00
#
_symmetry.space_group_name_H-M   'P 1'
#
loop_
_entity.id
_entity.type
_entity.pdbx_description
1 polymer ?
#
loop_
_entity_poly.entity_id
_entity_poly.type
_entity_poly.pdbx_seq_one_letter_code
_entity_poly.pdbx_strand_id
1 'polypeptide(L)'
;MTLAKRLLYYTLDVVNGKIVACKKHKQACQRFLNDLDKLQNDKDYPYYFDGHVLEDFYEWSKLFKHTKGILAGQNIELTDFQLFLVANIFCWKDKKTLNRRFRYIYVQLGRKNAKSQLLALIASYVAFLSDEQQEVYIGATNREQSEIVYNEILSQINGVDVLKGKYSDSYKKITHKRSGSIIQALSKEARKTGDGKNPSLAIIDEYHAHPTDEIYEVMKSGMVARMEPLMVIITTAGFDLAAPCYKEYQYVSKILDPEDVTENDEYFAVICELDKEDNIKDENNWIKANPILATYEAGMKSIRSDLRIALEVPEKMTAFMTKNMNIWVQHKQGGYMDLSKWNACISDNGSLFLYWK
;
A
#
# COMPACT_ATOMS: atom_id res chain seq x y z
N MET A 1 -1.94 26.36 6.05
CA MET A 1 -1.88 25.37 7.14
C MET A 1 -0.56 24.60 7.00
N THR A 2 0.21 24.38 8.06
CA THR A 2 1.49 23.63 7.96
C THR A 2 1.24 22.15 7.69
N LEU A 3 2.23 21.44 7.13
CA LEU A 3 2.10 19.99 6.88
C LEU A 3 1.89 19.20 8.18
N ALA A 4 2.57 19.58 9.26
CA ALA A 4 2.36 18.98 10.58
C ALA A 4 0.91 19.14 11.08
N LYS A 5 0.28 20.31 10.84
CA LYS A 5 -1.14 20.51 11.17
C LYS A 5 -2.07 19.67 10.30
N ARG A 6 -1.78 19.55 9.00
CA ARG A 6 -2.53 18.65 8.09
C ARG A 6 -2.49 17.21 8.57
N LEU A 7 -1.29 16.72 8.88
CA LEU A 7 -1.05 15.38 9.41
C LEU A 7 -1.83 15.14 10.71
N LEU A 8 -1.70 16.04 11.69
CA LEU A 8 -2.36 15.91 12.98
C LEU A 8 -3.89 15.97 12.87
N TYR A 9 -4.43 16.88 12.06
CA TYR A 9 -5.89 16.96 11.86
C TYR A 9 -6.43 15.75 11.13
N TYR A 10 -5.70 15.23 10.14
CA TYR A 10 -6.08 14.00 9.46
C TYR A 10 -6.18 12.82 10.45
N THR A 11 -5.15 12.61 11.28
CA THR A 11 -5.15 11.50 12.23
C THR A 11 -6.23 11.64 13.28
N LEU A 12 -6.44 12.84 13.82
CA LEU A 12 -7.54 13.13 14.76
C LEU A 12 -8.91 12.94 14.10
N ASP A 13 -9.11 13.43 12.89
CA ASP A 13 -10.39 13.33 12.18
C ASP A 13 -10.74 11.87 11.85
N VAL A 14 -9.74 11.03 11.53
CA VAL A 14 -9.93 9.58 11.32
C VAL A 14 -10.32 8.88 12.62
N VAL A 15 -9.58 9.12 13.70
CA VAL A 15 -9.83 8.49 15.01
C VAL A 15 -11.20 8.90 15.58
N ASN A 16 -11.54 10.18 15.50
CA ASN A 16 -12.80 10.73 15.98
C ASN A 16 -13.99 10.43 15.04
N GLY A 17 -13.75 9.79 13.89
CA GLY A 17 -14.79 9.39 12.95
C GLY A 17 -15.36 10.50 12.08
N LYS A 18 -14.73 11.68 12.05
CA LYS A 18 -15.07 12.76 11.10
C LYS A 18 -14.67 12.38 9.67
N ILE A 19 -13.54 11.72 9.51
CA ILE A 19 -13.20 10.99 8.27
C ILE A 19 -13.58 9.53 8.48
N VAL A 20 -14.48 9.02 7.64
CA VAL A 20 -14.88 7.61 7.67
C VAL A 20 -13.70 6.74 7.26
N ALA A 21 -13.34 5.78 8.10
CA ALA A 21 -12.23 4.86 7.91
C ALA A 21 -12.54 3.52 8.58
N CYS A 22 -11.93 2.43 8.11
CA CYS A 22 -12.10 1.13 8.73
C CYS A 22 -11.40 1.01 10.08
N LYS A 23 -11.72 -0.06 10.83
CA LYS A 23 -11.15 -0.32 12.16
C LYS A 23 -9.62 -0.23 12.14
N LYS A 24 -8.96 -0.90 11.19
CA LYS A 24 -7.49 -1.00 11.14
C LYS A 24 -6.80 0.29 10.72
N HIS A 25 -7.42 1.09 9.85
CA HIS A 25 -6.90 2.41 9.53
C HIS A 25 -6.99 3.34 10.74
N LYS A 26 -8.11 3.31 11.47
CA LYS A 26 -8.24 4.05 12.75
C LYS A 26 -7.19 3.62 13.76
N GLN A 27 -6.93 2.32 13.89
CA GLN A 27 -5.89 1.78 14.76
C GLN A 27 -4.49 2.29 14.36
N ALA A 28 -4.16 2.35 13.07
CA ALA A 28 -2.89 2.90 12.62
C ALA A 28 -2.76 4.40 12.96
N CYS A 29 -3.82 5.19 12.77
CA CYS A 29 -3.83 6.61 13.17
C CYS A 29 -3.74 6.77 14.69
N GLN A 30 -4.41 5.91 15.47
CA GLN A 30 -4.31 5.92 16.93
C GLN A 30 -2.89 5.59 17.40
N ARG A 31 -2.22 4.60 16.78
CA ARG A 31 -0.83 4.28 17.09
C ARG A 31 0.10 5.48 16.87
N PHE A 32 -0.09 6.22 15.77
CA PHE A 32 0.63 7.47 15.53
C PHE A 32 0.39 8.52 16.61
N LEU A 33 -0.87 8.71 17.06
CA LEU A 33 -1.18 9.63 18.15
C LEU A 33 -0.57 9.17 19.49
N ASN A 34 -0.56 7.86 19.76
CA ASN A 34 0.08 7.29 20.94
C ASN A 34 1.59 7.54 20.94
N ASP A 35 2.24 7.43 19.78
CA ASP A 35 3.67 7.74 19.64
C ASP A 35 3.96 9.23 19.89
N LEU A 36 3.07 10.14 19.46
CA LEU A 36 3.17 11.56 19.78
C LEU A 36 2.96 11.85 21.27
N ASP A 37 2.01 11.18 21.90
CA ASP A 37 1.76 11.27 23.34
C ASP A 37 2.99 10.80 24.14
N LYS A 38 3.54 9.63 23.80
CA LYS A 38 4.79 9.11 24.38
C LYS A 38 5.95 10.08 24.16
N LEU A 39 6.10 10.65 22.96
CA LEU A 39 7.14 11.64 22.71
C LEU A 39 7.05 12.87 23.64
N GLN A 40 5.84 13.27 24.04
CA GLN A 40 5.63 14.41 24.94
C GLN A 40 5.75 14.03 26.42
N ASN A 41 5.26 12.86 26.80
CA ASN A 41 5.01 12.49 28.20
C ASN A 41 5.98 11.44 28.75
N ASP A 42 6.61 10.64 27.89
CA ASP A 42 7.56 9.60 28.27
C ASP A 42 9.00 10.03 27.93
N LYS A 43 9.78 10.30 28.98
CA LYS A 43 11.18 10.75 28.86
C LYS A 43 12.09 9.66 28.28
N ASP A 44 11.74 8.39 28.49
CA ASP A 44 12.53 7.24 28.06
C ASP A 44 12.13 6.76 26.66
N TYR A 45 11.09 7.36 26.05
CA TYR A 45 10.67 7.03 24.70
C TYR A 45 11.83 7.20 23.70
N PRO A 46 12.25 6.14 22.98
CA PRO A 46 13.50 6.14 22.24
C PRO A 46 13.43 6.89 20.91
N TYR A 47 12.24 7.26 20.44
CA TYR A 47 12.03 7.85 19.13
C TYR A 47 11.70 9.34 19.21
N TYR A 48 12.01 10.08 18.15
CA TYR A 48 11.58 11.45 17.93
C TYR A 48 10.98 11.61 16.53
N PHE A 49 10.22 12.68 16.32
CA PHE A 49 9.56 12.99 15.04
C PHE A 49 10.26 14.16 14.35
N ASP A 50 10.86 13.91 13.19
CA ASP A 50 11.56 14.90 12.37
C ASP A 50 10.64 15.45 11.27
N GLY A 51 9.99 16.58 11.57
CA GLY A 51 9.05 17.22 10.64
C GLY A 51 9.69 17.81 9.37
N HIS A 52 11.00 18.08 9.37
CA HIS A 52 11.69 18.63 8.19
C HIS A 52 11.76 17.60 7.07
N VAL A 53 11.93 16.32 7.40
CA VAL A 53 11.92 15.23 6.42
C VAL A 53 10.57 15.16 5.67
N LEU A 54 9.46 15.46 6.35
CA LEU A 54 8.14 15.53 5.71
C LEU A 54 8.05 16.70 4.72
N GLU A 55 8.61 17.85 5.08
CA GLU A 55 8.66 19.04 4.22
C GLU A 55 9.53 18.77 2.98
N ASP A 56 10.70 18.18 3.15
CA ASP A 56 11.60 17.80 2.06
C ASP A 56 10.93 16.82 1.10
N PHE A 57 10.27 15.78 1.63
CA PHE A 57 9.55 14.82 0.78
C PHE A 57 8.37 15.48 0.05
N TYR A 58 7.64 16.38 0.72
CA TYR A 58 6.52 17.09 0.11
C TYR A 58 6.97 18.01 -1.03
N GLU A 59 8.03 18.79 -0.82
CA GLU A 59 8.60 19.63 -1.88
C GLU A 59 9.21 18.79 -3.01
N TRP A 60 9.87 17.66 -2.69
CA TRP A 60 10.29 16.69 -3.69
C TRP A 60 9.10 16.21 -4.53
N SER A 61 7.98 15.82 -3.90
CA SER A 61 6.79 15.35 -4.60
C SER A 61 6.21 16.38 -5.57
N LYS A 62 6.24 17.68 -5.21
CA LYS A 62 5.73 18.79 -6.02
C LYS A 62 6.56 19.08 -7.27
N LEU A 63 7.78 18.56 -7.37
CA LEU A 63 8.57 18.64 -8.60
C LEU A 63 7.99 17.76 -9.71
N PHE A 64 7.31 16.68 -9.33
CA PHE A 64 6.76 15.69 -10.25
C PHE A 64 5.35 16.06 -10.68
N LYS A 65 4.96 15.55 -11.84
CA LYS A 65 3.62 15.73 -12.39
C LYS A 65 2.87 14.40 -12.43
N HIS A 66 1.55 14.47 -12.23
CA HIS A 66 0.70 13.31 -12.49
C HIS A 66 0.87 12.88 -13.95
N THR A 67 1.15 11.59 -14.16
CA THR A 67 1.40 11.02 -15.49
C THR A 67 0.11 10.70 -16.23
N LYS A 68 -0.97 10.41 -15.50
CA LYS A 68 -2.24 9.86 -16.01
C LYS A 68 -3.43 10.39 -15.21
N GLY A 69 -4.63 10.28 -15.78
CA GLY A 69 -5.88 10.63 -15.11
C GLY A 69 -6.25 12.11 -15.21
N ILE A 70 -7.25 12.53 -14.43
CA ILE A 70 -7.82 13.89 -14.49
C ILE A 70 -6.83 15.00 -14.10
N LEU A 71 -5.78 14.65 -13.34
CA LEU A 71 -4.75 15.59 -12.90
C LEU A 71 -3.51 15.56 -13.81
N ALA A 72 -3.52 14.82 -14.93
CA ALA A 72 -2.35 14.66 -15.78
C ALA A 72 -1.72 16.01 -16.16
N GLY A 73 -0.41 16.12 -15.98
CA GLY A 73 0.37 17.34 -16.23
C GLY A 73 0.37 18.37 -15.09
N GLN A 74 -0.48 18.22 -14.07
CA GLN A 74 -0.42 19.02 -12.84
C GLN A 74 0.62 18.46 -11.88
N ASN A 75 1.19 19.33 -11.05
CA ASN A 75 2.16 18.92 -10.03
C ASN A 75 1.49 18.00 -9.00
N ILE A 76 2.24 17.05 -8.48
CA ILE A 76 1.75 16.12 -7.46
C ILE A 76 1.74 16.84 -6.11
N GLU A 77 0.54 17.08 -5.59
CA GLU A 77 0.35 17.45 -4.20
C GLU A 77 -0.13 16.22 -3.41
N LEU A 78 0.58 15.90 -2.33
CA LEU A 78 0.20 14.76 -1.50
C LEU A 78 -1.12 15.02 -0.79
N THR A 79 -2.03 14.03 -0.89
CA THR A 79 -3.23 13.96 -0.06
C THR A 79 -2.87 13.80 1.42
N ASP A 80 -3.79 14.11 2.32
CA ASP A 80 -3.53 13.98 3.77
C ASP A 80 -3.25 12.52 4.17
N PHE A 81 -3.89 11.55 3.49
CA PHE A 81 -3.58 10.13 3.65
C PHE A 81 -2.14 9.80 3.20
N GLN A 82 -1.68 10.34 2.07
CA GLN A 82 -0.29 10.15 1.64
C GLN A 82 0.71 10.84 2.57
N LEU A 83 0.38 12.02 3.11
CA LEU A 83 1.18 12.66 4.15
C LEU A 83 1.29 11.77 5.40
N PHE A 84 0.20 11.13 5.81
CA PHE A 84 0.22 10.17 6.92
C PHE A 84 1.13 8.97 6.65
N LEU A 85 1.09 8.40 5.44
CA LEU A 85 2.01 7.32 5.05
C LEU A 85 3.47 7.79 5.08
N VAL A 86 3.78 8.91 4.40
CA VAL A 86 5.15 9.44 4.29
C VAL A 86 5.70 9.83 5.66
N ALA A 87 4.88 10.45 6.51
CA ALA A 87 5.28 10.84 7.85
C ALA A 87 5.67 9.62 8.70
N ASN A 88 4.87 8.56 8.66
CA ASN A 88 5.21 7.34 9.36
C ASN A 88 6.43 6.67 8.74
N ILE A 89 6.54 6.61 7.42
CA ILE A 89 7.69 5.99 6.76
C ILE A 89 8.98 6.72 7.16
N PHE A 90 9.08 8.04 7.04
CA PHE A 90 10.39 8.71 7.08
C PHE A 90 10.69 9.55 8.32
N CYS A 91 9.67 10.01 9.06
CA CYS A 91 9.88 11.07 10.05
C CYS A 91 10.16 10.55 11.47
N TRP A 92 9.75 9.32 11.78
CA TRP A 92 10.10 8.70 13.07
C TRP A 92 11.54 8.19 13.04
N LYS A 93 12.38 8.73 13.92
CA LYS A 93 13.80 8.40 14.03
C LYS A 93 14.16 7.99 15.45
N ASP A 94 15.12 7.08 15.58
CA ASP A 94 15.71 6.69 16.86
C ASP A 94 16.66 7.79 17.36
N LYS A 95 16.51 8.20 18.62
CA LYS A 95 17.28 9.30 19.23
C LYS A 95 18.78 9.00 19.32
N LYS A 96 19.19 7.73 19.40
CA LYS A 96 20.59 7.33 19.58
C LYS A 96 21.33 7.22 18.25
N THR A 97 20.70 6.57 17.28
CA THR A 97 21.30 6.28 15.98
C THR A 97 20.99 7.35 14.94
N LEU A 98 19.95 8.17 15.16
CA LEU A 98 19.37 9.12 14.21
C LEU A 98 18.76 8.47 12.96
N ASN A 99 18.70 7.13 12.96
CA ASN A 99 18.16 6.34 11.88
C ASN A 99 16.63 6.29 11.95
N ARG A 100 15.97 6.11 10.81
CA ARG A 100 14.54 5.82 10.69
C ARG A 100 14.16 4.62 11.57
N ARG A 101 13.11 4.78 12.37
CA ARG A 101 12.51 3.72 13.21
C ARG A 101 11.99 2.56 12.36
N PHE A 102 11.13 2.86 11.40
CA PHE A 102 10.43 1.83 10.66
C PHE A 102 11.28 1.29 9.51
N ARG A 103 11.52 -0.01 9.54
CA ARG A 103 12.30 -0.75 8.53
C ARG A 103 11.41 -1.56 7.62
N TYR A 104 10.23 -1.94 8.10
CA TYR A 104 9.22 -2.66 7.34
C TYR A 104 7.95 -1.81 7.27
N ILE A 105 7.35 -1.76 6.09
CA ILE A 105 6.15 -0.99 5.79
C ILE A 105 5.16 -1.89 5.07
N TYR A 106 3.94 -1.99 5.58
CA TYR A 106 2.84 -2.71 4.92
C TYR A 106 1.68 -1.76 4.64
N VAL A 107 1.32 -1.62 3.36
CA VAL A 107 0.20 -0.77 2.94
C VAL A 107 -0.77 -1.57 2.06
N GLN A 108 -1.98 -1.80 2.56
CA GLN A 108 -3.06 -2.45 1.82
C GLN A 108 -4.12 -1.42 1.40
N LEU A 109 -4.30 -1.24 0.10
CA LEU A 109 -5.25 -0.28 -0.47
C LEU A 109 -6.00 -0.89 -1.66
N GLY A 110 -7.24 -0.47 -1.88
CA GLY A 110 -7.97 -0.80 -3.11
C GLY A 110 -7.22 -0.36 -4.37
N ARG A 111 -7.61 -0.90 -5.54
CA ARG A 111 -7.03 -0.49 -6.82
C ARG A 111 -7.27 0.99 -7.09
N LYS A 112 -6.37 1.61 -7.86
CA LYS A 112 -6.43 3.03 -8.27
C LYS A 112 -6.33 4.06 -7.13
N ASN A 113 -5.88 3.69 -5.93
CA ASN A 113 -5.52 4.62 -4.85
C ASN A 113 -4.06 5.14 -4.96
N ALA A 114 -3.61 5.50 -6.16
CA ALA A 114 -2.29 6.11 -6.41
C ALA A 114 -1.05 5.37 -5.85
N LYS A 115 -1.14 4.06 -5.58
CA LYS A 115 -0.06 3.22 -5.03
C LYS A 115 1.26 3.35 -5.79
N SER A 116 1.24 3.07 -7.09
CA SER A 116 2.45 3.11 -7.94
C SER A 116 3.06 4.51 -8.04
N GLN A 117 2.23 5.56 -7.98
CA GLN A 117 2.71 6.95 -7.94
C GLN A 117 3.49 7.20 -6.65
N LEU A 118 2.95 6.78 -5.50
CA LEU A 118 3.63 6.94 -4.21
C LEU A 118 4.93 6.12 -4.15
N LEU A 119 4.93 4.88 -4.65
CA LEU A 119 6.14 4.07 -4.76
C LEU A 119 7.21 4.75 -5.61
N ALA A 120 6.82 5.42 -6.69
CA ALA A 120 7.75 6.11 -7.56
C ALA A 120 8.42 7.32 -6.86
N LEU A 121 7.64 8.07 -6.08
CA LEU A 121 8.16 9.15 -5.23
C LEU A 121 9.12 8.62 -4.16
N ILE A 122 8.73 7.54 -3.47
CA ILE A 122 9.58 6.90 -2.44
C ILE A 122 10.90 6.41 -3.06
N ALA A 123 10.85 5.70 -4.20
CA ALA A 123 12.02 5.17 -4.88
C ALA A 123 12.99 6.28 -5.32
N SER A 124 12.47 7.33 -5.96
CA SER A 124 13.28 8.45 -6.43
C SER A 124 13.82 9.30 -5.27
N TYR A 125 13.04 9.53 -4.21
CA TYR A 125 13.48 10.25 -3.02
C TYR A 125 14.67 9.56 -2.36
N VAL A 126 14.56 8.26 -2.07
CA VAL A 126 15.64 7.46 -1.49
C VAL A 126 16.86 7.45 -2.41
N ALA A 127 16.69 7.19 -3.71
CA ALA A 127 17.82 7.05 -4.61
C ALA A 127 18.56 8.38 -4.88
N PHE A 128 17.85 9.51 -5.00
CA PHE A 128 18.42 10.74 -5.54
C PHE A 128 18.81 11.76 -4.46
N LEU A 129 18.16 11.75 -3.29
CA LEU A 129 18.43 12.69 -2.20
C LEU A 129 19.35 12.15 -1.10
N SER A 130 19.77 10.89 -1.20
CA SER A 130 20.78 10.33 -0.30
C SER A 130 22.20 10.80 -0.64
N ASP A 131 23.03 10.96 0.40
CA ASP A 131 24.46 11.22 0.29
C ASP A 131 25.29 9.94 0.09
N GLU A 132 24.77 8.78 0.51
CA GLU A 132 25.37 7.47 0.22
C GLU A 132 24.78 6.83 -1.05
N GLN A 133 25.51 5.89 -1.64
CA GLN A 133 25.04 5.11 -2.78
C GLN A 133 23.91 4.16 -2.36
N GLN A 134 22.73 4.38 -2.92
CA GLN A 134 21.54 3.58 -2.61
C GLN A 134 21.24 2.54 -3.69
N GLU A 135 20.82 1.36 -3.26
CA GLU A 135 20.27 0.34 -4.16
C GLU A 135 18.77 0.17 -3.91
N VAL A 136 17.98 0.59 -4.89
CA VAL A 136 16.52 0.46 -4.86
C VAL A 136 16.11 -0.68 -5.80
N TYR A 137 15.45 -1.68 -5.25
CA TYR A 137 14.98 -2.83 -6.01
C TYR A 137 13.46 -2.97 -5.97
N ILE A 138 12.89 -3.19 -7.16
CA ILE A 138 11.45 -3.39 -7.34
C ILE A 138 11.21 -4.87 -7.59
N GLY A 139 10.52 -5.50 -6.66
CA GLY A 139 10.03 -6.87 -6.72
C GLY A 139 8.55 -6.91 -7.04
N ALA A 140 8.18 -7.61 -8.11
CA ALA A 140 6.80 -7.95 -8.41
C ALA A 140 6.70 -9.42 -8.85
N THR A 141 5.49 -9.95 -8.97
CA THR A 141 5.21 -11.37 -9.28
C THR A 141 5.85 -11.83 -10.58
N ASN A 142 5.80 -10.99 -11.61
CA ASN A 142 6.40 -11.24 -12.91
C ASN A 142 7.16 -10.00 -13.39
N ARG A 143 7.81 -10.13 -14.56
CA ARG A 143 8.59 -9.05 -15.14
C ARG A 143 7.70 -7.87 -15.55
N GLU A 144 6.57 -8.12 -16.20
CA GLU A 144 5.65 -7.10 -16.67
C GLU A 144 5.15 -6.21 -15.53
N GLN A 145 4.79 -6.79 -14.38
CA GLN A 145 4.37 -6.04 -13.20
C GLN A 145 5.50 -5.19 -12.62
N SER A 146 6.74 -5.71 -12.61
CA SER A 146 7.90 -4.92 -12.15
C SER A 146 8.19 -3.75 -13.08
N GLU A 147 7.92 -3.91 -14.37
CA GLU A 147 8.06 -2.85 -15.37
C GLU A 147 7.01 -1.73 -15.18
N ILE A 148 5.84 -2.00 -14.60
CA ILE A 148 4.84 -0.95 -14.35
C ILE A 148 5.39 0.11 -13.40
N VAL A 149 5.92 -0.31 -12.23
CA VAL A 149 6.48 0.62 -11.25
C VAL A 149 7.74 1.28 -11.79
N TYR A 150 8.62 0.53 -12.46
CA TYR A 150 9.82 1.08 -13.10
C TYR A 150 9.48 2.16 -14.15
N ASN A 151 8.53 1.89 -15.04
CA ASN A 151 8.12 2.82 -16.08
C ASN A 151 7.40 4.05 -15.49
N GLU A 152 6.66 3.88 -14.39
CA GLU A 152 6.04 5.00 -13.67
C GLU A 152 7.11 5.92 -13.05
N ILE A 153 8.15 5.35 -12.44
CA ILE A 153 9.33 6.10 -11.95
C ILE A 153 9.99 6.86 -13.09
N LEU A 154 10.30 6.17 -14.19
CA LEU A 154 10.95 6.78 -15.35
C LEU A 154 10.11 7.91 -15.95
N SER A 155 8.80 7.69 -16.09
CA SER A 155 7.87 8.70 -16.59
C SER A 155 7.81 9.94 -15.69
N GLN A 156 7.86 9.75 -14.37
CA GLN A 156 7.87 10.85 -13.41
C GLN A 156 9.17 11.64 -13.48
N ILE A 157 10.34 10.99 -13.39
CA ILE A 157 11.63 11.69 -13.41
C ILE A 157 11.91 12.38 -14.76
N ASN A 158 11.45 11.81 -15.88
CA ASN A 158 11.55 12.44 -17.21
C ASN A 158 10.78 13.76 -17.29
N GLY A 159 9.71 13.90 -16.52
CA GLY A 159 8.87 15.10 -16.47
C GLY A 159 9.44 16.24 -15.63
N VAL A 160 10.59 16.04 -14.96
CA VAL A 160 11.18 17.00 -14.02
C VAL A 160 12.42 17.67 -14.63
N ASP A 161 12.31 18.96 -14.96
CA ASP A 161 13.39 19.71 -15.61
C ASP A 161 14.70 19.72 -14.81
N VAL A 162 14.62 19.85 -13.48
CA VAL A 162 15.81 19.88 -12.61
C VAL A 162 16.53 18.53 -12.54
N LEU A 163 15.94 17.44 -13.02
CA LEU A 163 16.55 16.10 -13.08
C LEU A 163 17.16 15.79 -14.45
N LYS A 164 16.93 16.64 -15.47
CA LYS A 164 17.50 16.45 -16.80
C LYS A 164 19.02 16.34 -16.73
N GLY A 165 19.56 15.29 -17.33
CA GLY A 165 20.98 15.01 -17.35
C GLY A 165 21.57 14.48 -16.04
N LYS A 166 20.79 14.38 -14.95
CA LYS A 166 21.26 13.89 -13.63
C LYS A 166 21.19 12.37 -13.46
N TYR A 167 20.50 11.67 -14.35
CA TYR A 167 20.44 10.21 -14.37
C TYR A 167 20.65 9.66 -15.78
N SER A 168 20.83 8.34 -15.86
CA SER A 168 20.76 7.56 -17.08
C SER A 168 19.85 6.36 -16.86
N ASP A 169 19.06 5.97 -17.85
CA ASP A 169 18.29 4.73 -17.85
C ASP A 169 18.82 3.80 -18.94
N SER A 170 19.36 2.66 -18.53
CA SER A 170 19.83 1.62 -19.46
C SER A 170 19.56 0.25 -18.86
N TYR A 171 19.24 -0.73 -19.71
CA TYR A 171 18.98 -2.12 -19.27
C TYR A 171 17.98 -2.25 -18.09
N LYS A 172 16.93 -1.41 -18.08
CA LYS A 172 15.92 -1.36 -17.00
C LYS A 172 16.49 -1.03 -15.62
N LYS A 173 17.54 -0.20 -15.61
CA LYS A 173 18.21 0.34 -14.43
C LYS A 173 18.34 1.85 -14.61
N ILE A 174 17.75 2.61 -13.70
CA ILE A 174 17.99 4.05 -13.57
C ILE A 174 19.21 4.20 -12.67
N THR A 175 20.18 5.01 -13.09
CA THR A 175 21.38 5.31 -12.30
C THR A 175 21.47 6.81 -12.10
N HIS A 176 21.49 7.27 -10.84
CA HIS A 176 21.75 8.65 -10.48
C HIS A 176 23.24 8.94 -10.62
N LYS A 177 23.61 9.90 -11.47
CA LYS A 177 25.02 10.11 -11.87
C LYS A 177 25.90 10.62 -10.73
N ARG A 178 25.34 11.40 -9.79
CA ARG A 178 26.10 12.01 -8.69
C ARG A 178 26.52 10.97 -7.64
N SER A 179 25.57 10.19 -7.15
CA SER A 179 25.80 9.23 -6.06
C SER A 179 26.10 7.81 -6.55
N GLY A 180 25.86 7.51 -7.83
CA GLY A 180 25.87 6.14 -8.34
C GLY A 180 24.69 5.29 -7.86
N SER A 181 23.70 5.89 -7.17
CA SER A 181 22.51 5.17 -6.70
C SER A 181 21.72 4.59 -7.87
N ILE A 182 21.07 3.46 -7.65
CA ILE A 182 20.38 2.72 -8.69
C ILE A 182 18.92 2.46 -8.32
N ILE A 183 18.05 2.43 -9.32
CA ILE A 183 16.69 1.91 -9.22
C ILE A 183 16.50 0.85 -10.30
N GLN A 184 16.17 -0.37 -9.91
CA GLN A 184 16.12 -1.50 -10.83
C GLN A 184 14.97 -2.47 -10.51
N ALA A 185 14.28 -2.94 -11.55
CA ALA A 185 13.36 -4.07 -11.45
C ALA A 185 14.14 -5.39 -11.34
N LEU A 186 13.83 -6.23 -10.34
CA LEU A 186 14.52 -7.50 -10.19
C LEU A 186 14.20 -8.48 -11.34
N SER A 187 15.26 -9.07 -11.91
CA SER A 187 15.14 -10.19 -12.84
C SER A 187 14.58 -11.43 -12.14
N LYS A 188 14.16 -12.42 -12.93
CA LYS A 188 13.65 -13.69 -12.40
C LYS A 188 14.73 -14.48 -11.64
N GLU A 189 15.99 -14.50 -12.10
CA GLU A 189 17.07 -15.18 -11.38
C GLU A 189 17.44 -14.44 -10.09
N ALA A 190 17.48 -13.10 -10.14
CA ALA A 190 17.84 -12.26 -9.01
C ALA A 190 16.90 -12.40 -7.81
N ARG A 191 15.64 -12.84 -8.04
CA ARG A 191 14.64 -13.13 -7.01
C ARG A 191 14.91 -14.44 -6.26
N LYS A 192 15.77 -15.31 -6.78
CA LYS A 192 16.05 -16.63 -6.20
C LYS A 192 17.37 -16.70 -5.46
N THR A 193 18.42 -16.09 -6.00
CA THR A 193 19.76 -16.25 -5.45
C THR A 193 20.11 -15.18 -4.43
N GLY A 194 19.60 -13.95 -4.58
CA GLY A 194 19.90 -12.83 -3.67
C GLY A 194 21.37 -12.37 -3.65
N ASP A 195 22.30 -13.18 -4.15
CA ASP A 195 23.73 -12.97 -4.03
C ASP A 195 24.19 -11.62 -4.61
N GLY A 196 24.93 -10.88 -3.77
CA GLY A 196 25.65 -9.67 -4.13
C GLY A 196 24.84 -8.37 -4.17
N LYS A 197 23.56 -8.38 -3.76
CA LYS A 197 22.73 -7.15 -3.66
C LYS A 197 22.71 -6.64 -2.23
N ASN A 198 22.72 -5.33 -2.08
CA ASN A 198 22.65 -4.66 -0.78
C ASN A 198 21.50 -3.64 -0.79
N PRO A 199 20.22 -4.08 -0.79
CA PRO A 199 19.07 -3.20 -0.94
C PRO A 199 19.00 -2.19 0.20
N SER A 200 18.94 -0.91 -0.17
CA SER A 200 18.58 0.16 0.74
C SER A 200 17.07 0.34 0.81
N LEU A 201 16.41 0.12 -0.33
CA LEU A 201 14.96 0.10 -0.45
C LEU A 201 14.54 -1.12 -1.29
N ALA A 202 13.77 -2.01 -0.67
CA ALA A 202 13.10 -3.10 -1.33
C ALA A 202 11.60 -2.79 -1.45
N ILE A 203 11.10 -2.64 -2.68
CA ILE A 203 9.67 -2.46 -2.95
C ILE A 203 9.10 -3.80 -3.38
N ILE A 204 8.09 -4.29 -2.67
CA ILE A 204 7.31 -5.48 -3.04
C ILE A 204 5.91 -5.02 -3.42
N ASP A 205 5.66 -4.88 -4.72
CA ASP A 205 4.38 -4.45 -5.26
C ASP A 205 3.46 -5.65 -5.52
N GLU A 206 2.16 -5.43 -5.30
CA GLU A 206 1.08 -6.41 -5.44
C GLU A 206 1.39 -7.76 -4.76
N TYR A 207 1.85 -7.71 -3.49
CA TYR A 207 2.30 -8.91 -2.76
C TYR A 207 1.25 -10.03 -2.69
N HIS A 208 -0.04 -9.70 -2.72
CA HIS A 208 -1.14 -10.68 -2.78
C HIS A 208 -1.07 -11.65 -3.96
N ALA A 209 -0.37 -11.29 -5.03
CA ALA A 209 -0.24 -12.12 -6.22
C ALA A 209 1.06 -12.93 -6.24
N HIS A 210 1.93 -12.81 -5.23
CA HIS A 210 3.18 -13.58 -5.15
C HIS A 210 2.88 -15.00 -4.62
N PRO A 211 3.33 -16.05 -5.32
CA PRO A 211 3.03 -17.42 -4.94
C PRO A 211 3.84 -17.90 -3.73
N THR A 212 5.00 -17.29 -3.50
CA THR A 212 5.95 -17.65 -2.42
C THR A 212 6.55 -16.39 -1.81
N ASP A 213 7.12 -16.53 -0.62
CA ASP A 213 7.82 -15.49 0.13
C ASP A 213 9.29 -15.31 -0.29
N GLU A 214 9.77 -16.05 -1.30
CA GLU A 214 11.16 -16.02 -1.77
C GLU A 214 11.69 -14.60 -1.98
N ILE A 215 10.91 -13.73 -2.63
CA ILE A 215 11.35 -12.36 -2.91
C ILE A 215 11.45 -11.51 -1.64
N TYR A 216 10.57 -11.77 -0.66
CA TYR A 216 10.61 -11.08 0.63
C TYR A 216 11.88 -11.48 1.38
N GLU A 217 12.16 -12.79 1.48
CA GLU A 217 13.33 -13.31 2.18
C GLU A 217 14.65 -12.93 1.51
N VAL A 218 14.70 -12.95 0.18
CA VAL A 218 15.88 -12.51 -0.59
C VAL A 218 16.15 -11.02 -0.38
N MET A 219 15.13 -10.17 -0.42
CA MET A 219 15.33 -8.74 -0.16
C MET A 219 15.75 -8.49 1.28
N LYS A 220 15.06 -9.13 2.25
CA LYS A 220 15.32 -8.97 3.68
C LYS A 220 16.74 -9.39 4.05
N SER A 221 17.23 -10.50 3.50
CA SER A 221 18.59 -10.98 3.76
C SER A 221 19.66 -10.06 3.17
N GLY A 222 19.43 -9.48 1.98
CA GLY A 222 20.35 -8.50 1.39
C GLY A 222 20.45 -7.17 2.16
N MET A 223 19.43 -6.82 2.95
CA MET A 223 19.33 -5.54 3.64
C MET A 223 20.20 -5.43 4.91
N VAL A 224 20.80 -6.54 5.36
CA VAL A 224 21.51 -6.63 6.65
C VAL A 224 22.71 -5.68 6.75
N ALA A 225 23.36 -5.37 5.62
CA ALA A 225 24.54 -4.50 5.60
C ALA A 225 24.22 -3.00 5.52
N ARG A 226 22.94 -2.61 5.43
CA ARG A 226 22.53 -1.19 5.41
C ARG A 226 22.21 -0.69 6.81
N MET A 227 22.54 0.58 7.07
CA MET A 227 22.21 1.27 8.33
C MET A 227 20.72 1.56 8.45
N GLU A 228 20.11 2.00 7.34
CA GLU A 228 18.69 2.36 7.28
C GLU A 228 17.98 1.63 6.14
N PRO A 229 17.86 0.30 6.18
CA PRO A 229 17.16 -0.44 5.15
C PRO A 229 15.65 -0.19 5.26
N LEU A 230 14.95 -0.16 4.11
CA LEU A 230 13.50 0.00 4.03
C LEU A 230 12.88 -1.08 3.15
N MET A 231 11.91 -1.82 3.68
CA MET A 231 11.09 -2.74 2.90
C MET A 231 9.67 -2.19 2.84
N VAL A 232 9.17 -1.93 1.63
CA VAL A 232 7.82 -1.45 1.40
C VAL A 232 7.02 -2.51 0.67
N ILE A 233 6.14 -3.17 1.40
CA ILE A 233 5.07 -3.98 0.84
C ILE A 233 3.89 -3.05 0.58
N ILE A 234 3.51 -2.94 -0.69
CA ILE A 234 2.25 -2.29 -1.06
C ILE A 234 1.42 -3.27 -1.87
N THR A 235 0.15 -3.42 -1.50
CA THR A 235 -0.69 -4.46 -2.09
C THR A 235 -2.16 -4.07 -2.08
N THR A 236 -2.94 -4.86 -2.81
CA THR A 236 -4.39 -4.98 -2.67
C THR A 236 -4.67 -6.31 -1.96
N ALA A 237 -5.87 -6.53 -1.43
CA ALA A 237 -6.30 -7.83 -0.94
C ALA A 237 -6.43 -8.85 -2.08
N GLY A 238 -6.15 -10.11 -1.78
CA GLY A 238 -6.26 -11.24 -2.70
C GLY A 238 -7.35 -12.23 -2.34
N PHE A 239 -7.41 -13.33 -3.09
CA PHE A 239 -8.36 -14.42 -2.86
C PHE A 239 -7.70 -15.72 -2.37
N ASP A 240 -6.38 -15.79 -2.43
CA ASP A 240 -5.60 -16.93 -1.93
C ASP A 240 -5.20 -16.66 -0.48
N LEU A 241 -5.86 -17.36 0.45
CA LEU A 241 -5.59 -17.25 1.88
C LEU A 241 -4.39 -18.11 2.32
N ALA A 242 -3.83 -18.93 1.43
CA ALA A 242 -2.58 -19.65 1.67
C ALA A 242 -1.35 -18.84 1.22
N ALA A 243 -1.56 -17.79 0.41
CA ALA A 243 -0.50 -16.93 -0.09
C ALA A 243 0.28 -16.25 1.05
N PRO A 244 1.59 -16.03 0.86
CA PRO A 244 2.45 -15.40 1.86
C PRO A 244 1.94 -14.02 2.31
N CYS A 245 1.36 -13.25 1.38
CA CYS A 245 0.79 -11.95 1.69
C CYS A 245 -0.38 -12.01 2.68
N TYR A 246 -1.18 -13.08 2.68
CA TYR A 246 -2.26 -13.22 3.68
C TYR A 246 -1.70 -13.47 5.07
N LYS A 247 -0.61 -14.25 5.19
CA LYS A 247 0.11 -14.43 6.46
C LYS A 247 0.68 -13.11 6.96
N GLU A 248 1.26 -12.33 6.05
CA GLU A 248 1.77 -10.99 6.37
C GLU A 248 0.65 -10.06 6.85
N TYR A 249 -0.48 -10.04 6.13
CA TYR A 249 -1.70 -9.31 6.51
C TYR A 249 -2.19 -9.70 7.91
N GLN A 250 -2.18 -10.99 8.25
CA GLN A 250 -2.56 -11.45 9.59
C GLN A 250 -1.59 -10.95 10.66
N TYR A 251 -0.29 -11.02 10.39
CA TYR A 251 0.75 -10.55 11.32
C TYR A 251 0.63 -9.05 11.60
N VAL A 252 0.55 -8.22 10.56
CA VAL A 252 0.42 -6.77 10.74
C VAL A 252 -0.95 -6.36 11.28
N SER A 253 -2.00 -7.16 11.06
CA SER A 253 -3.29 -6.95 11.71
C SER A 253 -3.20 -7.13 13.22
N LYS A 254 -2.38 -8.06 13.72
CA LYS A 254 -2.12 -8.22 15.15
C LYS A 254 -1.35 -7.04 15.72
N ILE A 255 -0.31 -6.56 15.02
CA ILE A 255 0.46 -5.37 15.41
C ILE A 255 -0.45 -4.12 15.54
N LEU A 256 -1.50 -4.03 14.72
CA LEU A 256 -2.46 -2.93 14.79
C LEU A 256 -3.52 -3.10 15.87
N ASP A 257 -3.77 -4.32 16.36
CA ASP A 257 -4.84 -4.57 17.33
C ASP A 257 -4.35 -4.29 18.75
N PRO A 258 -4.90 -3.28 19.46
CA PRO A 258 -4.43 -2.94 20.80
C PRO A 258 -4.73 -4.02 21.85
N GLU A 259 -5.59 -4.98 21.52
CA GLU A 259 -5.93 -6.13 22.36
C GLU A 259 -5.00 -7.33 22.14
N ASP A 260 -4.14 -7.30 21.12
CA ASP A 260 -3.15 -8.35 20.86
C ASP A 260 -1.81 -7.96 21.50
N VAL A 261 -1.08 -8.96 22.00
CA VAL A 261 0.22 -8.78 22.66
C VAL A 261 1.39 -8.68 21.68
N THR A 262 1.14 -8.86 20.38
CA THR A 262 2.16 -8.84 19.34
C THR A 262 2.73 -7.42 19.16
N GLU A 263 3.96 -7.21 19.60
CA GLU A 263 4.67 -5.94 19.42
C GLU A 263 5.75 -6.04 18.34
N ASN A 264 5.82 -5.03 17.47
CA ASN A 264 6.93 -4.80 16.56
C ASN A 264 7.06 -3.30 16.25
N ASP A 265 8.00 -2.65 16.94
CA ASP A 265 8.22 -1.21 16.83
C ASP A 265 8.95 -0.79 15.55
N GLU A 266 9.52 -1.72 14.80
CA GLU A 266 10.17 -1.46 13.51
C GLU A 266 9.22 -1.64 12.31
N TYR A 267 7.97 -2.06 12.57
CA TYR A 267 6.97 -2.33 11.54
C TYR A 267 5.79 -1.33 11.57
N PHE A 268 5.68 -0.52 10.53
CA PHE A 268 4.50 0.30 10.29
C PHE A 268 3.53 -0.38 9.32
N ALA A 269 2.24 -0.34 9.62
CA ALA A 269 1.21 -0.91 8.77
C ALA A 269 -0.02 0.00 8.67
N VAL A 270 -0.62 0.06 7.49
CA VAL A 270 -1.93 0.67 7.26
C VAL A 270 -2.74 -0.23 6.35
N ILE A 271 -3.91 -0.64 6.84
CA ILE A 271 -4.86 -1.45 6.09
C ILE A 271 -6.13 -0.61 5.90
N CYS A 272 -6.46 -0.34 4.64
CA CYS A 272 -7.70 0.32 4.24
C CYS A 272 -8.58 -0.71 3.55
N GLU A 273 -9.59 -1.22 4.24
CA GLU A 273 -10.49 -2.26 3.73
C GLU A 273 -11.92 -1.96 4.16
N LEU A 274 -12.90 -2.65 3.59
CA LEU A 274 -14.27 -2.57 4.09
C LEU A 274 -14.39 -3.38 5.41
N ASP A 275 -15.06 -2.83 6.43
CA ASP A 275 -15.28 -3.58 7.66
C ASP A 275 -16.32 -4.70 7.45
N LYS A 276 -16.24 -5.76 8.26
CA LYS A 276 -17.07 -6.97 8.11
C LYS A 276 -18.58 -6.71 8.06
N GLU A 277 -19.05 -5.75 8.86
CA GLU A 277 -20.48 -5.43 9.02
C GLU A 277 -20.96 -4.31 8.08
N ASP A 278 -20.08 -3.77 7.23
CA ASP A 278 -20.45 -2.69 6.31
C ASP A 278 -21.30 -3.20 5.14
N ASN A 279 -22.24 -2.36 4.72
CA ASN A 279 -22.98 -2.61 3.49
C ASN A 279 -22.18 -2.14 2.27
N ILE A 280 -21.84 -3.07 1.37
CA ILE A 280 -21.12 -2.79 0.12
C ILE A 280 -21.87 -1.81 -0.81
N LYS A 281 -23.20 -1.68 -0.66
CA LYS A 281 -24.04 -0.78 -1.46
C LYS A 281 -24.12 0.64 -0.88
N ASP A 282 -23.67 0.83 0.35
CA ASP A 282 -23.60 2.15 0.96
C ASP A 282 -22.28 2.81 0.58
N GLU A 283 -22.39 3.83 -0.27
CA GLU A 283 -21.25 4.55 -0.83
C GLU A 283 -20.38 5.25 0.22
N ASN A 284 -20.96 5.56 1.39
CA ASN A 284 -20.22 6.16 2.51
C ASN A 284 -19.13 5.22 3.07
N ASN A 285 -19.25 3.91 2.84
CA ASN A 285 -18.26 2.94 3.30
C ASN A 285 -17.08 2.79 2.34
N TRP A 286 -17.21 3.20 1.08
CA TRP A 286 -16.16 2.93 0.07
C TRP A 286 -14.85 3.66 0.34
N ILE A 287 -14.91 4.83 0.98
CA ILE A 287 -13.75 5.60 1.40
C ILE A 287 -12.84 4.81 2.37
N LYS A 288 -13.40 3.85 3.13
CA LYS A 288 -12.63 3.00 4.04
C LYS A 288 -11.58 2.16 3.32
N ALA A 289 -11.93 1.63 2.14
CA ALA A 289 -11.03 0.85 1.28
C ALA A 289 -10.27 1.73 0.26
N ASN A 290 -10.76 2.94 0.02
CA ASN A 290 -10.35 3.82 -1.06
C ASN A 290 -10.10 5.26 -0.61
N PRO A 291 -9.10 5.51 0.27
CA PRO A 291 -8.86 6.83 0.86
C PRO A 291 -8.45 7.92 -0.16
N ILE A 292 -8.21 7.55 -1.42
CA ILE A 292 -7.95 8.49 -2.52
C ILE A 292 -9.01 8.36 -3.61
N LEU A 293 -9.30 7.14 -4.09
CA LEU A 293 -10.21 6.95 -5.22
C LEU A 293 -11.65 7.42 -4.90
N ALA A 294 -12.11 7.28 -3.65
CA ALA A 294 -13.46 7.68 -3.25
C ALA A 294 -13.59 9.16 -2.85
N THR A 295 -12.54 9.99 -3.01
CA THR A 295 -12.58 11.41 -2.63
C THR A 295 -13.08 12.32 -3.76
N TYR A 296 -13.32 11.78 -4.95
CA TYR A 296 -13.74 12.56 -6.12
C TYR A 296 -14.74 11.78 -7.00
N GLU A 297 -15.61 12.52 -7.69
CA GLU A 297 -16.79 11.96 -8.37
C GLU A 297 -16.44 10.93 -9.47
N ALA A 298 -15.39 11.17 -10.25
CA ALA A 298 -14.99 10.20 -11.28
C ALA A 298 -14.54 8.85 -10.68
N GLY A 299 -13.93 8.87 -9.50
CA GLY A 299 -13.54 7.66 -8.79
C GLY A 299 -14.75 6.95 -8.17
N MET A 300 -15.66 7.70 -7.52
CA MET A 300 -16.94 7.17 -7.04
C MET A 300 -17.76 6.53 -8.16
N LYS A 301 -17.86 7.19 -9.32
CA LYS A 301 -18.53 6.65 -10.51
C LYS A 301 -17.91 5.34 -11.00
N SER A 302 -16.58 5.20 -10.93
CA SER A 302 -15.91 3.94 -11.26
C SER A 302 -16.33 2.82 -10.31
N ILE A 303 -16.36 3.08 -9.00
CA ILE A 303 -16.76 2.09 -7.99
C ILE A 303 -18.24 1.71 -8.17
N ARG A 304 -19.14 2.68 -8.41
CA ARG A 304 -20.57 2.44 -8.74
C ARG A 304 -20.71 1.50 -9.94
N SER A 305 -19.95 1.77 -11.01
CA SER A 305 -20.00 0.98 -12.24
C SER A 305 -19.54 -0.45 -12.00
N ASP A 306 -18.44 -0.64 -11.27
CA ASP A 306 -17.92 -1.96 -10.94
C ASP A 306 -18.89 -2.75 -10.04
N LEU A 307 -19.50 -2.07 -9.04
CA LEU A 307 -20.51 -2.68 -8.17
C LEU A 307 -21.74 -3.12 -8.97
N ARG A 308 -22.26 -2.26 -9.84
CA ARG A 308 -23.42 -2.58 -10.68
C ARG A 308 -23.17 -3.85 -11.50
N ILE A 309 -22.00 -3.95 -12.12
CA ILE A 309 -21.61 -5.14 -12.88
C ILE A 309 -21.49 -6.36 -11.97
N ALA A 310 -20.90 -6.22 -10.78
CA ALA A 310 -20.73 -7.31 -9.82
C ALA A 310 -22.05 -7.83 -9.23
N LEU A 311 -23.06 -6.97 -9.09
CA LEU A 311 -24.41 -7.38 -8.64
C LEU A 311 -25.16 -8.19 -9.69
N GLU A 312 -24.94 -7.90 -10.98
CA GLU A 312 -25.56 -8.65 -12.09
C GLU A 312 -24.81 -9.95 -12.41
N VAL A 313 -23.48 -9.96 -12.21
CA VAL A 313 -22.59 -11.07 -12.55
C VAL A 313 -21.88 -11.56 -11.28
N PRO A 314 -22.43 -12.58 -10.58
CA PRO A 314 -21.88 -13.07 -9.31
C PRO A 314 -20.40 -13.46 -9.36
N GLU A 315 -19.91 -13.97 -10.49
CA GLU A 315 -18.51 -14.32 -10.71
C GLU A 315 -17.57 -13.11 -10.58
N LYS A 316 -18.08 -11.91 -10.83
CA LYS A 316 -17.32 -10.65 -10.68
C LYS A 316 -17.35 -10.10 -9.26
N MET A 317 -18.19 -10.62 -8.37
CA MET A 317 -18.28 -10.14 -6.99
C MET A 317 -16.97 -10.35 -6.23
N THR A 318 -16.33 -11.52 -6.36
CA THR A 318 -15.01 -11.77 -5.74
C THR A 318 -13.98 -10.74 -6.18
N ALA A 319 -13.96 -10.39 -7.48
CA ALA A 319 -13.03 -9.39 -8.01
C ALA A 319 -13.36 -7.99 -7.48
N PHE A 320 -14.63 -7.62 -7.35
CA PHE A 320 -15.06 -6.35 -6.76
C PHE A 320 -14.68 -6.26 -5.28
N MET A 321 -14.96 -7.30 -4.50
CA MET A 321 -14.67 -7.35 -3.06
C MET A 321 -13.16 -7.23 -2.78
N THR A 322 -12.34 -7.91 -3.57
CA THR A 322 -10.87 -7.85 -3.43
C THR A 322 -10.29 -6.57 -3.98
N LYS A 323 -10.70 -6.10 -5.18
CA LYS A 323 -10.04 -4.98 -5.86
C LYS A 323 -10.57 -3.61 -5.46
N ASN A 324 -11.84 -3.51 -5.11
CA ASN A 324 -12.50 -2.24 -4.80
C ASN A 324 -12.77 -2.12 -3.30
N MET A 325 -13.34 -3.15 -2.66
CA MET A 325 -13.58 -3.15 -1.21
C MET A 325 -12.36 -3.59 -0.40
N ASN A 326 -11.31 -4.07 -1.08
CA ASN A 326 -10.02 -4.40 -0.53
C ASN A 326 -10.06 -5.38 0.65
N ILE A 327 -11.01 -6.33 0.62
CA ILE A 327 -11.11 -7.39 1.61
C ILE A 327 -10.59 -8.71 1.06
N TRP A 328 -10.00 -9.51 1.95
CA TRP A 328 -9.61 -10.88 1.64
C TRP A 328 -10.84 -11.77 1.60
N VAL A 329 -11.08 -12.43 0.47
CA VAL A 329 -12.22 -13.33 0.29
C VAL A 329 -11.71 -14.71 -0.11
N GLN A 330 -12.23 -15.77 0.51
CA GLN A 330 -11.90 -17.11 0.06
C GLN A 330 -12.65 -17.39 -1.25
N HIS A 331 -11.92 -17.69 -2.32
CA HIS A 331 -12.56 -18.17 -3.54
C HIS A 331 -13.13 -19.58 -3.30
N LYS A 332 -14.44 -19.70 -3.03
CA LYS A 332 -15.11 -21.00 -3.10
C LYS A 332 -15.32 -21.35 -4.57
N GLN A 333 -14.55 -22.31 -5.11
CA GLN A 333 -14.89 -22.90 -6.41
C GLN A 333 -16.30 -23.50 -6.31
N GLY A 334 -17.20 -23.11 -7.22
CA GLY A 334 -18.56 -23.66 -7.29
C GLY A 334 -19.51 -23.18 -6.19
N GLY A 335 -19.52 -21.88 -5.87
CA GLY A 335 -20.58 -21.28 -5.04
C GLY A 335 -21.95 -21.45 -5.71
N TYR A 336 -22.63 -22.54 -5.34
CA TYR A 336 -23.93 -22.97 -5.86
C TYR A 336 -24.94 -21.83 -5.89
N MET A 337 -25.71 -21.82 -6.98
CA MET A 337 -26.96 -21.11 -7.25
C MET A 337 -27.54 -20.34 -6.06
N ASP A 338 -27.74 -19.03 -6.24
CA ASP A 338 -28.43 -18.15 -5.28
C ASP A 338 -29.72 -18.83 -4.79
N LEU A 339 -29.77 -19.16 -3.50
CA LEU A 339 -30.90 -19.87 -2.89
C LEU A 339 -32.22 -19.10 -3.06
N SER A 340 -32.17 -17.76 -3.20
CA SER A 340 -33.36 -16.97 -3.49
C SER A 340 -33.84 -17.18 -4.94
N LYS A 341 -32.91 -17.32 -5.90
CA LYS A 341 -33.23 -17.68 -7.30
C LYS A 341 -33.65 -19.14 -7.42
N TRP A 342 -33.05 -20.05 -6.65
CA TRP A 342 -33.48 -21.45 -6.56
C TRP A 342 -34.91 -21.56 -6.02
N ASN A 343 -35.21 -20.86 -4.92
CA ASN A 343 -36.56 -20.84 -4.34
C ASN A 343 -37.58 -20.19 -5.28
N ALA A 344 -37.18 -19.20 -6.08
CA ALA A 344 -38.05 -18.62 -7.11
C ALA A 344 -38.32 -19.57 -8.30
N CYS A 345 -37.50 -20.61 -8.48
CA CYS A 345 -37.72 -21.68 -9.48
C CYS A 345 -38.60 -22.83 -8.94
N ILE A 346 -38.94 -22.84 -7.64
CA ILE A 346 -39.89 -23.80 -7.09
C ILE A 346 -41.30 -23.34 -7.48
N SER A 347 -41.89 -24.00 -8.47
CA SER A 347 -43.31 -23.88 -8.79
C SER A 347 -44.12 -24.92 -8.01
N ASP A 348 -45.29 -24.52 -7.49
CA ASP A 348 -46.20 -25.32 -6.66
C ASP A 348 -46.88 -26.51 -7.38
N ASN A 349 -46.30 -27.07 -8.44
CA ASN A 349 -46.90 -28.18 -9.19
C ASN A 349 -45.90 -29.28 -9.49
N GLY A 350 -45.89 -30.32 -8.64
CA GLY A 350 -45.17 -31.56 -8.93
C GLY A 350 -45.12 -32.53 -7.77
N SER A 351 -46.24 -33.19 -7.46
CA SER A 351 -46.28 -34.37 -6.60
C SER A 351 -45.38 -35.48 -7.18
N LEU A 352 -44.15 -35.59 -6.69
CA LEU A 352 -43.26 -36.72 -6.96
C LEU A 352 -43.64 -37.88 -6.04
N PHE A 353 -44.59 -38.69 -6.50
CA PHE A 353 -44.83 -40.03 -5.95
C PHE A 353 -43.62 -40.92 -6.25
N LEU A 354 -42.75 -41.12 -5.26
CA LEU A 354 -41.76 -42.18 -5.26
C LEU A 354 -42.44 -43.49 -4.85
N TYR A 355 -42.87 -44.27 -5.85
CA TYR A 355 -43.21 -45.69 -5.63
C TYR A 355 -41.91 -46.49 -5.55
N TRP A 356 -41.62 -47.06 -4.38
CA TRP A 356 -40.66 -48.16 -4.23
C TRP A 356 -41.38 -49.48 -4.52
N LYS A 357 -40.85 -50.24 -5.48
CA LYS A 357 -41.00 -51.70 -5.58
C LYS A 357 -39.66 -52.32 -5.93
#